data_AF-A0A6B3M120-F1
#
_entry.id   AF-A0A6B3M120-F1
#
_cell.length_a   1.000
_cell.length_b   1.000
_cell.length_c   1.000
_cell.angle_alpha   90.00
_cell.angle_beta   90.00
_cell.angle_gamma   90.00
#
_symmetry.space_group_name_H-M   'P 1'
#
loop_
_entity.id
_entity.type
_entity.pdbx_description
1 polymer ?
#
loop_
_entity_poly.entity_id
_entity_poly.type
_entity_poly.pdbx_seq_one_letter_code
_entity_poly.pdbx_strand_id
1 'polypeptide(L)' 'MYRTKNGTEVNADINGAANILRKVEIQLSVNLAKVCRAFLTVPTRYKIWETLA' A
#
# COMPACT_ATOMS: atom_id res chain seq x y z
N MET A 1 2.85 10.82 1.03
CA MET A 1 3.70 9.97 0.18
C MET A 1 4.83 9.44 1.03
N TYR A 2 5.18 8.15 0.94
CA TYR A 2 6.24 7.52 1.74
C TYR A 2 7.42 7.17 0.84
N ARG A 3 8.64 7.58 1.21
CA ARG A 3 9.85 7.22 0.48
C ARG A 3 10.52 6.05 1.18
N THR A 4 10.69 4.95 0.45
CA THR A 4 11.42 3.79 0.96
C THR A 4 12.91 4.13 1.08
N LYS A 5 13.64 3.36 1.88
CA LYS A 5 15.11 3.49 2.00
C LYS A 5 15.83 3.38 0.64
N ASN A 6 15.21 2.69 -0.33
CA ASN A 6 15.75 2.48 -1.67
C ASN A 6 15.41 3.63 -2.64
N GLY A 7 14.82 4.73 -2.15
CA GLY A 7 14.45 5.89 -2.96
C GLY A 7 13.15 5.74 -3.74
N THR A 8 12.43 4.62 -3.62
CA THR A 8 11.13 4.43 -4.25
C THR A 8 10.05 5.19 -3.49
N GLU A 9 9.22 5.94 -4.20
CA GLU A 9 8.08 6.63 -3.60
C GLU A 9 6.83 5.76 -3.74
N VAL A 10 6.19 5.47 -2.61
CA VAL A 10 4.96 4.69 -2.54
C VAL A 10 3.89 5.47 -1.78
N ASN A 11 2.63 5.13 -2.00
CA ASN A 11 1.55 5.69 -1.21
C ASN A 11 1.71 5.20 0.25
N ALA A 12 1.65 6.14 1.20
CA ALA A 12 1.91 5.85 2.61
C ALA A 12 0.82 4.95 3.22
N ASP A 13 -0.44 5.19 2.87
CA ASP A 13 -1.60 4.43 3.36
C ASP A 13 -1.55 2.99 2.84
N ILE A 14 -1.22 2.84 1.56
CA ILE A 14 -1.06 1.53 0.91
C ILE A 14 0.13 0.77 1.50
N ASN A 15 1.24 1.44 1.79
CA ASN A 15 2.39 0.84 2.45
C ASN A 15 2.05 0.36 3.87
N GLY A 16 1.25 1.13 4.61
CA GLY A 16 0.74 0.74 5.93
C GLY A 16 -0.13 -0.51 5.87
N ALA A 17 -1.08 -0.57 4.93
CA ALA A 17 -1.93 -1.74 4.72
C ALA A 17 -1.14 -3.00 4.32
N ALA A 18 -0.14 -2.85 3.44
CA ALA A 18 0.74 -3.97 3.07
C ALA A 18 1.52 -4.52 4.27
N ASN A 19 1.95 -3.65 5.20
CA ASN A 19 2.63 -4.08 6.41
C ASN A 19 1.69 -4.83 7.39
N ILE A 20 0.42 -4.43 7.45
CA ILE A 20 -0.61 -5.17 8.23
C ILE A 20 -0.82 -6.55 7.62
N LEU A 21 -1.02 -6.64 6.30
CA LEU A 21 -1.17 -7.93 5.60
C LEU A 21 0.04 -8.84 5.82
N ARG A 22 1.26 -8.28 5.87
CA ARG A 22 2.47 -9.05 6.19
C ARG A 22 2.45 -9.61 7.62
N LYS A 23 1.93 -8.86 8.59
CA LYS A 23 1.76 -9.37 9.97
C LYS A 23 0.73 -10.50 10.03
N VAL A 24 -0.37 -10.35 9.30
CA VAL A 24 -1.43 -11.37 9.20
C VAL A 24 -0.89 -12.65 8.56
N GLU A 25 -0.10 -12.55 7.49
CA GLU A 25 0.61 -13.67 6.85
C GLU A 25 1.49 -14.44 7.86
N ILE A 26 2.21 -13.73 8.73
CA ILE A 26 3.03 -14.36 9.78
C ILE A 26 2.16 -15.04 10.84
N GLN A 27 1.05 -14.41 11.25
CA GLN A 27 0.17 -14.94 12.30
C GLN A 27 -0.60 -16.18 11.87
N LEU A 28 -1.09 -16.20 10.63
CA LEU A 28 -1.92 -17.29 10.11
C LEU A 28 -1.13 -18.30 9.26
N SER A 29 0.19 -18.10 9.08
CA SER A 29 1.06 -18.94 8.24
C SER A 29 0.52 -19.15 6.81
N VAL A 30 -0.10 -18.12 6.24
CA VAL A 30 -0.71 -18.13 4.89
C VAL A 30 0.05 -17.19 3.97
N ASN A 31 0.24 -17.58 2.71
CA ASN A 31 0.96 -16.76 1.74
C ASN A 31 0.07 -15.63 1.20
N LEU A 32 0.33 -14.40 1.63
CA LEU A 32 -0.34 -13.19 1.12
C LEU A 32 0.56 -12.35 0.19
N ALA A 33 1.72 -12.88 -0.22
CA ALA A 33 2.69 -12.12 -1.01
C ALA A 33 2.09 -11.53 -2.30
N LYS A 34 1.19 -12.26 -2.97
CA LYS A 34 0.48 -11.77 -4.17
C LYS A 34 -0.51 -10.65 -3.85
N VAL A 35 -1.23 -10.75 -2.73
CA VAL A 35 -2.20 -9.75 -2.27
C VAL A 35 -1.49 -8.46 -1.87
N CYS A 36 -0.42 -8.57 -1.07
CA CYS A 36 0.43 -7.43 -0.70
C CYS A 36 0.97 -6.70 -1.94
N ARG A 37 1.45 -7.45 -2.94
CA ARG A 37 1.95 -6.88 -4.20
C ARG A 37 0.86 -6.15 -4.95
N ALA A 38 -0.31 -6.77 -5.13
CA ALA A 38 -1.45 -6.16 -5.79
C ALA A 38 -1.81 -4.82 -5.12
N PHE A 39 -1.84 -4.80 -3.78
CA PHE A 39 -2.12 -3.60 -2.99
C PHE A 39 -1.10 -2.48 -3.26
N LEU A 40 0.20 -2.79 -3.19
CA LEU A 40 1.29 -1.83 -3.44
C LEU A 40 1.30 -1.27 -4.87
N THR A 41 0.75 -2.00 -5.84
CA THR A 41 0.67 -1.58 -7.25
C THR A 41 -0.62 -0.83 -7.60
N VAL A 42 -1.57 -0.67 -6.67
CA VAL A 42 -2.80 0.08 -6.96
C VAL A 42 -2.44 1.54 -7.23
N PRO A 43 -2.83 2.11 -8.39
CA PRO A 43 -2.60 3.52 -8.66
C PRO A 43 -3.35 4.38 -7.65
N THR A 44 -2.67 5.39 -7.11
CA THR A 44 -3.32 6.35 -6.22
C THR A 44 -4.34 7.15 -7.02
N ARG A 45 -5.60 7.15 -6.57
CA ARG A 45 -6.66 7.93 -7.18
C ARG A 45 -6.54 9.38 -6.71
N TYR A 46 -6.18 10.27 -7.61
CA TYR A 46 -6.20 11.71 -7.36
C TYR A 46 -7.52 12.29 -7.87
N LYS A 47 -8.26 12.98 -7.00
CA LYS A 47 -9.35 13.85 -7.44
C LYS A 47 -8.75 15.18 -7.87
N ILE A 48 -8.72 15.43 -9.17
CA ILE A 48 -8.12 16.64 -9.76
C ILE A 48 -9.11 17.81 -9.67
N TRP A 49 -10.42 17.51 -9.67
CA TRP A 49 -11.50 18.46 -9.41
C TRP A 49 -12.17 18.12 -8.09
N GLU A 50 -11.66 18.64 -6.99
CA GLU A 50 -12.52 18.98 -5.86
C GLU A 50 -13.00 20.41 -6.10
N THR A 51 -14.14 20.54 -6.78
CA THR A 51 -14.91 21.79 -6.68
C THR A 51 -15.24 21.97 -5.20
N LEU A 52 -14.64 22.98 -4.59
CA LEU A 52 -15.04 23.52 -3.30
C LEU A 52 -16.56 23.69 -3.32
N ALA A 53 -17.25 22.89 -2.52
CA ALA A 53 -18.65 23.07 -2.15
C ALA A 53 -18.68 23.51 -0.69
#